data_AF-A0A7Y2L233-F1
#
_entry.id   AF-A0A7Y2L233-F1
#
_cell.length_a   1.000
_cell.length_b   1.000
_cell.length_c   1.000
_cell.angle_alpha   90.00
_cell.angle_beta   90.00
_cell.angle_gamma   90.00
#
_symmetry.space_group_name_H-M   'P 1'
#
loop_
_entity.id
_entity.type
_entity.pdbx_description
1 polymer ?
#
loop_
_entity_poly.entity_id
_entity_poly.type
_entity_poly.pdbx_seq_one_letter_code
_entity_poly.pdbx_strand_id
1 'polypeptide(L)'
;LQASPIGAAMILFAAAAWAFGSVWSRHLPLPAGPMASAAEMLVAGAVLLIGSLLSGERMTQMPTAAGWGALLYLVFFGSIIAFSAYMYLLKNVRPAAATSYAYVNPAVAVMLGIAFAGETIGFEECLAMAVIISAVVLIGLPQWRKQKPV
;
A
#
# COMPACT_ATOMS: atom_id res chain seq x y z
N LEU A 1 -23.28 -4.70 10.89
CA LEU A 1 -22.47 -4.69 9.66
C LEU A 1 -23.37 -4.30 8.48
N GLN A 2 -23.69 -3.01 8.29
CA GLN A 2 -24.34 -2.55 7.07
C GLN A 2 -23.24 -2.06 6.14
N ALA A 3 -22.91 -2.85 5.11
CA ALA A 3 -22.05 -2.39 4.03
C ALA A 3 -22.81 -1.26 3.30
N SER A 4 -22.39 -0.01 3.52
CA SER A 4 -22.89 1.12 2.75
C SER A 4 -22.59 0.85 1.26
N PRO A 5 -23.59 0.80 0.37
CA PRO A 5 -23.36 0.57 -1.06
C PRO A 5 -22.39 1.59 -1.66
N ILE A 6 -22.41 2.82 -1.12
CA ILE A 6 -21.50 3.90 -1.49
C ILE A 6 -20.06 3.54 -1.10
N GLY A 7 -19.85 3.03 0.12
CA GLY A 7 -18.52 2.60 0.58
C GLY A 7 -17.95 1.45 -0.27
N ALA A 8 -18.80 0.48 -0.64
CA ALA A 8 -18.40 -0.60 -1.54
C ALA A 8 -18.02 -0.07 -2.94
N ALA A 9 -18.83 0.82 -3.51
CA ALA A 9 -18.53 1.46 -4.80
C ALA A 9 -17.21 2.27 -4.76
N MET A 10 -16.95 2.99 -3.66
CA MET A 10 -15.71 3.74 -3.47
C MET A 10 -14.48 2.82 -3.40
N ILE A 11 -14.57 1.68 -2.71
CA ILE A 11 -13.45 0.70 -2.65
C ILE A 11 -13.17 0.10 -4.03
N LEU A 12 -14.22 -0.24 -4.79
CA LEU A 12 -14.07 -0.75 -6.16
C LEU A 12 -13.44 0.29 -7.08
N PHE A 13 -13.88 1.55 -6.97
CA PHE A 13 -13.28 2.66 -7.72
C PHE A 13 -11.81 2.87 -7.35
N ALA A 14 -11.47 2.82 -6.06
CA ALA A 14 -10.09 2.94 -5.60
C ALA A 14 -9.20 1.82 -6.16
N ALA A 15 -9.68 0.57 -6.14
CA ALA A 15 -8.96 -0.57 -6.72
C ALA A 15 -8.77 -0.43 -8.24
N ALA A 16 -9.81 0.01 -8.95
CA ALA A 16 -9.75 0.25 -10.39
C ALA A 16 -8.78 1.38 -10.76
N ALA A 17 -8.83 2.50 -10.03
CA ALA A 17 -7.92 3.63 -10.20
C ALA A 17 -6.46 3.22 -9.96
N TRP A 18 -6.20 2.41 -8.92
CA TRP A 18 -4.86 1.89 -8.63
C TRP A 18 -4.34 0.95 -9.73
N ALA A 19 -5.17 0.02 -10.19
CA ALA A 19 -4.82 -0.89 -11.28
C ALA A 19 -4.55 -0.12 -12.59
N PHE A 20 -5.41 0.85 -12.92
CA PHE A 20 -5.27 1.71 -14.10
C PHE A 20 -3.96 2.52 -14.03
N GLY A 21 -3.71 3.23 -12.92
CA GLY A 21 -2.48 3.99 -12.72
C GLY A 21 -1.22 3.13 -12.82
N SER A 22 -1.26 1.91 -12.27
CA SER A 22 -0.13 0.97 -12.31
C SER A 22 0.18 0.43 -13.70
N VAL A 23 -0.82 0.29 -14.57
CA VAL A 23 -0.64 -0.14 -15.97
C VAL A 23 -0.25 1.03 -16.85
N TRP A 24 -0.91 2.18 -16.67
CA TRP A 24 -0.68 3.39 -17.44
C TRP A 24 0.73 3.96 -17.22
N SER A 25 1.21 3.99 -15.97
CA SER A 25 2.56 4.47 -15.62
C SER A 25 3.69 3.74 -16.36
N ARG A 26 3.46 2.48 -16.78
CA ARG A 26 4.43 1.71 -17.59
C ARG A 26 4.64 2.24 -19.00
N HIS A 27 3.67 2.99 -19.52
CA HIS A 27 3.68 3.54 -20.87
C HIS A 27 4.14 5.00 -20.90
N LEU A 28 4.31 5.64 -19.74
CA LEU A 28 4.74 7.03 -19.66
C LEU A 28 6.26 7.14 -19.58
N PRO A 29 6.87 8.12 -20.28
CA PRO A 29 8.25 8.49 -20.06
C PRO A 29 8.37 9.22 -18.72
N LEU A 30 8.58 8.45 -17.64
CA LEU A 30 8.77 9.00 -16.30
C LEU A 30 10.23 9.47 -16.12
N PRO A 31 10.46 10.62 -15.47
CA PRO A 31 11.81 11.11 -15.18
C PRO A 31 12.57 10.10 -14.31
N ALA A 32 13.84 9.89 -14.62
CA ALA A 32 14.66 8.91 -13.91
C ALA A 32 14.91 9.34 -12.45
N GLY A 33 14.76 8.39 -11.52
CA GLY A 33 15.09 8.61 -10.12
C GLY A 33 13.86 8.95 -9.27
N PRO A 34 14.03 9.54 -8.08
CA PRO A 34 12.94 9.75 -7.11
C PRO A 34 11.95 10.85 -7.54
N MET A 35 12.26 11.61 -8.59
CA MET A 35 11.46 12.75 -9.03
C MET A 35 10.03 12.36 -9.44
N ALA A 36 9.85 11.20 -10.08
CA ALA A 36 8.53 10.72 -10.47
C ALA A 36 7.64 10.46 -9.25
N SER A 37 8.13 9.72 -8.25
CA SER A 37 7.38 9.48 -7.01
C SER A 37 7.17 10.76 -6.20
N ALA A 38 8.16 11.66 -6.17
CA ALA A 38 8.00 12.95 -5.48
C ALA A 38 6.86 13.78 -6.10
N ALA A 39 6.78 13.84 -7.43
CA ALA A 39 5.70 14.52 -8.13
C ALA A 39 4.34 13.86 -7.86
N GLU A 40 4.26 12.53 -7.91
CA GLU A 40 3.03 11.78 -7.57
C GLU A 40 2.56 12.08 -6.14
N MET A 41 3.46 12.04 -5.16
CA MET A 41 3.12 12.31 -3.75
C MET A 41 2.68 13.77 -3.53
N LEU A 42 3.32 14.74 -4.17
CA LEU A 42 2.94 16.15 -4.06
C LEU A 42 1.57 16.41 -4.69
N VAL A 43 1.32 15.86 -5.89
CA VAL A 43 0.03 16.01 -6.57
C VAL A 43 -1.07 15.31 -5.78
N ALA A 44 -0.84 14.08 -5.31
CA ALA A 44 -1.79 13.37 -4.46
C ALA A 44 -2.09 14.14 -3.17
N GLY A 45 -1.06 14.67 -2.50
CA GLY A 45 -1.20 15.50 -1.32
C GLY A 45 -2.02 16.76 -1.58
N ALA A 46 -1.76 17.47 -2.69
CA ALA A 46 -2.53 18.64 -3.09
C ALA A 46 -4.02 18.30 -3.37
N VAL A 47 -4.28 17.20 -4.08
CA VAL A 47 -5.64 16.72 -4.35
C VAL A 47 -6.37 16.38 -3.06
N LEU A 48 -5.70 15.71 -2.12
CA LEU A 48 -6.28 15.39 -0.80
C LEU A 48 -6.56 16.65 0.03
N LEU A 49 -5.68 17.67 -0.03
CA LEU A 49 -5.91 18.96 0.65
C LEU A 49 -7.10 19.71 0.05
N ILE A 50 -7.23 19.72 -1.27
CA ILE A 50 -8.41 20.30 -1.95
C ILE A 50 -9.66 19.54 -1.55
N GLY A 51 -9.61 18.20 -1.53
CA GLY A 51 -10.71 17.36 -1.07
C GLY A 51 -11.12 17.68 0.37
N SER A 52 -10.15 17.78 1.29
CA SER A 52 -10.38 18.16 2.69
C SER A 52 -11.07 19.52 2.81
N LEU A 53 -10.63 20.51 2.02
CA LEU A 53 -11.23 21.85 1.99
C LEU A 53 -12.69 21.82 1.49
N LEU A 54 -12.96 21.04 0.43
CA LEU A 54 -14.30 20.88 -0.15
C LEU A 54 -15.24 20.09 0.77
N SER A 55 -14.72 19.11 1.52
CA SER A 55 -15.47 18.36 2.52
C SER A 55 -15.75 19.18 3.79
N GLY A 56 -15.13 20.35 3.94
CA GLY A 56 -15.32 21.23 5.09
C GLY A 56 -14.65 20.71 6.36
N GLU A 57 -13.69 19.79 6.24
CA GLU A 57 -12.95 19.30 7.40
C GLU A 57 -12.16 20.45 8.03
N ARG A 58 -12.36 20.64 9.33
CA ARG A 58 -11.63 21.64 10.11
C ARG A 58 -10.77 20.91 11.12
N MET A 59 -9.53 21.36 11.28
CA MET A 59 -8.70 20.91 12.40
C MET A 59 -9.34 21.41 13.70
N THR A 60 -10.15 20.56 14.33
CA THR A 60 -10.83 20.84 15.60
C THR A 60 -9.85 20.82 16.78
N GLN A 61 -8.75 20.07 16.66
CA GLN A 61 -7.66 20.01 17.63
C GLN A 61 -6.31 19.92 16.91
N MET A 62 -5.28 20.57 17.46
CA MET A 62 -3.91 20.37 16.98
C MET A 62 -3.47 18.93 17.30
N PRO A 63 -2.79 18.24 16.37
CA PRO A 63 -2.22 16.94 16.64
C PRO A 63 -1.31 16.98 17.87
N THR A 64 -1.44 15.99 18.73
CA THR A 64 -0.54 15.81 19.89
C THR A 64 0.88 15.50 19.41
N ALA A 65 1.86 15.55 20.32
CA ALA A 65 3.25 15.14 20.01
C ALA A 65 3.31 13.70 19.42
N ALA A 66 2.41 12.81 19.86
CA ALA A 66 2.27 11.48 19.28
C ALA A 66 1.73 11.51 17.84
N GLY A 67 0.77 12.38 17.54
CA GLY A 67 0.26 12.58 16.18
C GLY A 67 1.33 13.10 15.21
N TRP A 68 2.15 14.06 15.67
CA TRP A 68 3.32 14.52 14.90
C TRP A 68 4.37 13.41 14.73
N GLY A 69 4.61 12.60 15.76
CA GLY A 69 5.50 11.44 15.69
C GLY A 69 5.02 10.41 14.67
N ALA A 70 3.72 10.09 14.64
CA ALA A 70 3.13 9.18 13.66
C ALA A 70 3.24 9.73 12.23
N LEU A 71 3.01 11.03 12.04
CA LEU A 71 3.18 11.69 10.75
C LEU A 71 4.65 11.61 10.29
N LEU A 72 5.60 11.92 11.17
CA LEU A 72 7.03 11.82 10.87
C LEU A 72 7.41 10.39 10.48
N TYR A 73 6.91 9.39 11.21
CA TYR A 73 7.12 7.98 10.90
C TYR A 73 6.61 7.62 9.49
N LEU A 74 5.40 8.04 9.14
CA LEU A 74 4.83 7.80 7.80
C LEU A 74 5.61 8.52 6.69
N VAL A 75 6.15 9.71 6.95
CA VAL A 75 6.98 10.44 5.99
C VAL A 75 8.29 9.70 5.74
N PHE A 76 9.03 9.31 6.77
CA PHE A 76 10.34 8.68 6.60
C PHE A 76 10.23 7.21 6.19
N PHE A 77 9.52 6.39 6.96
CA PHE A 77 9.44 4.96 6.74
C PHE A 77 8.38 4.61 5.69
N GLY A 78 7.18 5.17 5.84
CA GLY A 78 6.04 4.86 4.96
C GLY A 78 6.16 5.45 3.55
N SER A 79 6.93 6.54 3.39
CA SER A 79 7.05 7.25 2.12
C SER A 79 8.47 7.19 1.57
N ILE A 80 9.42 7.93 2.16
CA ILE A 80 10.76 8.09 1.59
C ILE A 80 11.47 6.74 1.42
N ILE A 81 11.57 5.95 2.48
CA ILE A 81 12.26 4.65 2.45
C ILE A 81 11.49 3.64 1.59
N ALA A 82 10.18 3.51 1.83
CA ALA A 82 9.34 2.53 1.12
C ALA A 82 9.31 2.78 -0.40
N PHE A 83 9.04 4.01 -0.86
CA PHE A 83 9.01 4.32 -2.29
C PHE A 83 10.40 4.26 -2.92
N SER A 84 11.46 4.65 -2.21
CA SER A 84 12.83 4.50 -2.71
C SER A 84 13.19 3.04 -2.92
N ALA A 85 12.85 2.17 -1.96
CA ALA A 85 13.04 0.73 -2.08
C ALA A 85 12.18 0.13 -3.20
N TYR A 86 10.92 0.56 -3.34
CA TYR A 86 10.03 0.13 -4.42
C TYR A 86 10.56 0.53 -5.80
N MET A 87 11.04 1.76 -5.97
CA MET A 87 11.67 2.22 -7.22
C MET A 87 12.97 1.49 -7.52
N TYR A 88 13.81 1.24 -6.50
CA TYR A 88 15.02 0.44 -6.65
C TYR A 88 14.68 -0.98 -7.13
N LEU A 89 13.68 -1.60 -6.51
CA LEU A 89 13.20 -2.93 -6.88
C LEU A 89 12.68 -2.92 -8.32
N LEU A 90 11.85 -1.94 -8.71
CA LEU A 90 11.32 -1.86 -10.07
C LEU A 90 12.41 -1.69 -11.15
N LYS A 91 13.52 -1.02 -10.81
CA LYS A 91 14.68 -0.85 -11.70
C LYS A 91 15.58 -2.08 -11.76
N ASN A 92 15.73 -2.80 -10.66
CA ASN A 92 16.74 -3.85 -10.52
C ASN A 92 16.18 -5.27 -10.63
N VAL A 93 14.88 -5.46 -10.47
CA VAL A 93 14.23 -6.76 -10.64
C VAL A 93 13.02 -6.66 -11.57
N ARG A 94 12.62 -7.81 -12.14
CA ARG A 94 11.42 -7.87 -12.99
C ARG A 94 10.18 -7.43 -12.20
N PRO A 95 9.23 -6.70 -12.80
CA PRO A 95 8.03 -6.19 -12.13
C PRO A 95 7.20 -7.25 -11.38
N ALA A 96 7.26 -8.52 -11.79
CA ALA A 96 6.62 -9.63 -11.08
C ALA A 96 7.19 -9.83 -9.66
N ALA A 97 8.50 -9.62 -9.45
CA ALA A 97 9.11 -9.64 -8.13
C ALA A 97 8.72 -8.40 -7.33
N ALA A 98 8.56 -7.24 -7.97
CA ALA A 98 8.03 -6.05 -7.30
C ALA A 98 6.61 -6.30 -6.78
N THR A 99 5.70 -6.91 -7.55
CA THR A 99 4.34 -7.22 -7.07
C THR A 99 4.29 -8.25 -5.93
N SER A 100 5.37 -8.98 -5.68
CA SER A 100 5.39 -9.99 -4.61
C SER A 100 5.35 -9.40 -3.19
N TYR A 101 5.72 -8.12 -3.00
CA TYR A 101 5.60 -7.46 -1.69
C TYR A 101 4.14 -7.45 -1.21
N ALA A 102 3.19 -7.27 -2.13
CA ALA A 102 1.78 -7.19 -1.81
C ALA A 102 1.25 -8.50 -1.22
N TYR A 103 1.90 -9.62 -1.53
CA TYR A 103 1.57 -10.93 -0.97
C TYR A 103 2.08 -11.12 0.46
N VAL A 104 3.16 -10.44 0.83
CA VAL A 104 3.76 -10.54 2.17
C VAL A 104 3.08 -9.57 3.15
N ASN A 105 2.51 -8.46 2.65
CA ASN A 105 1.85 -7.45 3.46
C ASN A 105 0.81 -7.99 4.46
N PRO A 106 -0.14 -8.88 4.07
CA PRO A 106 -1.13 -9.39 5.01
C PRO A 106 -0.51 -10.15 6.19
N ALA A 107 0.52 -10.98 5.94
CA ALA A 107 1.20 -11.71 7.00
C ALA A 107 1.93 -10.78 7.97
N VAL A 108 2.63 -9.76 7.44
CA VAL A 108 3.34 -8.77 8.25
C VAL A 108 2.37 -7.93 9.07
N ALA A 109 1.25 -7.50 8.47
CA ALA A 109 0.22 -6.72 9.17
C ALA A 109 -0.33 -7.48 10.38
N VAL A 110 -0.68 -8.76 10.21
CA VAL A 110 -1.19 -9.59 11.31
C VAL A 110 -0.13 -9.81 12.39
N MET A 111 1.12 -10.12 12.01
CA MET A 111 2.22 -10.29 12.98
C MET A 111 2.44 -9.02 13.82
N LEU A 112 2.39 -7.84 13.20
CA LEU A 112 2.50 -6.57 13.90
C LEU A 112 1.29 -6.30 14.81
N GLY A 113 0.09 -6.67 14.38
CA GLY A 113 -1.14 -6.58 15.21
C GLY A 113 -1.05 -7.41 16.49
N ILE A 114 -0.60 -8.66 16.39
CA ILE A 114 -0.37 -9.51 17.58
C ILE A 114 0.74 -8.92 18.47
N ALA A 115 1.87 -8.53 17.88
CA ALA A 115 3.07 -8.16 18.63
C ALA A 115 2.97 -6.78 19.30
N PHE A 116 2.35 -5.80 18.63
CA PHE A 116 2.34 -4.40 19.09
C PHE A 116 0.95 -3.92 19.50
N ALA A 117 -0.12 -4.37 18.85
CA ALA A 117 -1.49 -3.99 19.21
C ALA A 117 -2.11 -4.93 20.25
N GLY A 118 -1.46 -6.06 20.56
CA GLY A 118 -1.95 -7.04 21.54
C GLY A 118 -3.19 -7.79 21.07
N GLU A 119 -3.41 -7.86 19.75
CA GLU A 119 -4.59 -8.51 19.18
C GLU A 119 -4.54 -10.03 19.44
N THR A 120 -5.58 -10.54 20.10
CA THR A 120 -5.75 -11.98 20.31
C THR A 120 -6.50 -12.58 19.13
N ILE A 121 -5.80 -13.37 18.33
CA ILE A 121 -6.37 -14.01 17.14
C ILE A 121 -7.26 -15.18 17.55
N GLY A 122 -8.55 -15.07 17.26
CA GLY A 122 -9.53 -16.13 17.38
C GLY A 122 -9.40 -17.18 16.27
N PHE A 123 -10.17 -18.26 16.39
CA PHE A 123 -10.12 -19.37 15.43
C PHE A 123 -10.49 -18.94 14.00
N GLU A 124 -11.48 -18.05 13.85
CA GLU A 124 -11.93 -17.55 12.55
C GLU A 124 -10.84 -16.72 11.84
N GLU A 125 -10.13 -15.87 12.57
CA GLU A 125 -9.03 -15.05 12.04
C GLU A 125 -7.82 -15.91 11.67
N CYS A 126 -7.55 -16.98 12.44
CA CYS A 126 -6.53 -17.96 12.09
C CYS A 126 -6.87 -18.68 10.78
N LEU A 127 -8.14 -19.07 10.59
CA LEU A 127 -8.61 -19.68 9.35
C LEU A 127 -8.51 -18.70 8.17
N ALA A 128 -8.93 -17.44 8.35
CA ALA A 128 -8.81 -16.40 7.35
C ALA A 128 -7.34 -16.15 6.96
N MET A 129 -6.44 -16.09 7.94
CA MET A 129 -5.00 -15.96 7.72
C MET A 129 -4.43 -17.14 6.94
N ALA A 130 -4.82 -18.38 7.28
CA ALA A 130 -4.40 -19.57 6.55
C ALA A 130 -4.85 -19.54 5.08
N VAL A 131 -6.08 -19.10 4.81
CA VAL A 131 -6.61 -18.94 3.44
C VAL A 131 -5.86 -17.86 2.67
N ILE A 132 -5.58 -16.70 3.28
CA ILE A 132 -4.85 -15.61 2.63
C ILE A 132 -3.41 -16.03 2.30
N ILE A 133 -2.69 -16.62 3.27
CA ILE A 133 -1.31 -17.07 3.07
C ILE A 133 -1.24 -18.17 2.02
N SER A 134 -2.17 -19.14 2.02
CA SER A 134 -2.20 -20.19 1.01
C SER A 134 -2.47 -19.65 -0.40
N ALA A 135 -3.40 -18.70 -0.56
CA ALA A 135 -3.63 -18.01 -1.83
C ALA A 135 -2.37 -17.28 -2.31
N VAL A 136 -1.69 -16.56 -1.41
CA VAL A 136 -0.41 -15.89 -1.67
C VAL A 136 0.66 -16.87 -2.17
N VAL A 137 0.83 -17.99 -1.48
CA VAL A 137 1.83 -19.01 -1.84
C VAL A 137 1.52 -19.63 -3.20
N LEU A 138 0.24 -19.92 -3.47
CA LEU A 138 -0.19 -20.48 -4.76
C LEU A 138 0.05 -19.52 -5.93
N ILE A 139 -0.12 -18.21 -5.73
CA ILE A 139 0.15 -17.20 -6.77
C ILE A 139 1.67 -16.96 -6.94
N GLY A 140 2.43 -17.00 -5.85
CA GLY A 140 3.89 -16.80 -5.86
C GLY A 140 4.67 -17.98 -6.46
N LEU A 141 4.25 -19.21 -6.19
CA LEU A 141 4.94 -20.45 -6.62
C LEU A 141 5.25 -20.51 -8.15
N PRO A 142 4.29 -20.25 -9.06
CA PRO A 142 4.55 -20.24 -10.50
C PRO A 142 5.50 -19.12 -10.93
N GLN A 143 5.44 -17.96 -10.27
CA GLN A 143 6.29 -16.81 -10.58
C GLN A 143 7.74 -17.07 -10.16
N TRP A 144 7.96 -17.76 -9.05
CA TRP A 144 9.27 -18.22 -8.60
C TRP A 144 9.82 -19.37 -9.45
N ARG A 145 8.97 -20.30 -9.93
CA ARG A 145 9.41 -21.39 -10.82
C ARG A 145 9.81 -20.91 -12.23
N LYS A 146 9.24 -19.80 -12.71
CA LYS A 146 9.68 -19.14 -13.96
C LYS A 146 11.00 -18.35 -13.79
N GLN A 147 11.57 -18.26 -12.58
CA GLN A 147 12.91 -17.72 -12.32
C GLN A 147 14.01 -18.77 -12.45
N LYS A 148 13.99 -19.61 -13.51
CA LYS A 148 15.23 -20.29 -13.92
C LYS A 148 15.99 -19.33 -14.85
N PRO A 149 17.17 -18.82 -14.45
CA PRO A 149 18.04 -18.13 -15.39
C PRO A 149 18.52 -19.14 -16.43
N VAL A 150 18.51 -18.74 -17.70
CA VAL A 150 19.38 -19.33 -18.72
C VAL A 150 20.65 -18.51 -18.73
#